data_AF-A0A7X8HDX9-F1
#
_entry.id   AF-A0A7X8HDX9-F1
#
_cell.length_a   1.000
_cell.length_b   1.000
_cell.length_c   1.000
_cell.angle_alpha   90.00
_cell.angle_beta   90.00
_cell.angle_gamma   90.00
#
_symmetry.space_group_name_H-M   'P 1'
#
loop_
_entity.id
_entity.type
_entity.pdbx_description
1 polymer ?
#
loop_
_entity_poly.entity_id
_entity_poly.type
_entity_poly.pdbx_seq_one_letter_code
_entity_poly.pdbx_strand_id
1 'polypeptide(L)'
;MTERTEPPRAGPPRTPRSPEIRRILGKVRGVFGSLDTYSCLDQRDRREFSYYQDLYEEALLAIDEKSLARTLEPVDLQDYPQVLAFPRYDIRAALFIGSFDPFQMTHLAAALRYLASPEASAPLVFIIPEGHDNPDKPRRSEYSYRSQMIRWQIEGVFQPLIHPLDIGRDADTIEIVRRFISRFPGARIHITHLVGSDVLPLALKWLPKDMEVWEAEAKYQGVSFRYDIFTIR
;
A
#
# COMPACT_ATOMS: atom_id res chain seq x y z
N MET A 1 -43.39 -16.19 -10.54
CA MET A 1 -42.65 -15.06 -11.15
C MET A 1 -42.04 -14.25 -10.03
N THR A 2 -40.76 -14.47 -9.75
CA THR A 2 -39.99 -13.69 -8.77
C THR A 2 -39.46 -12.44 -9.47
N GLU A 3 -39.94 -11.28 -9.04
CA GLU A 3 -39.41 -9.98 -9.45
C GLU A 3 -37.91 -9.93 -9.14
N ARG A 4 -37.10 -9.82 -10.20
CA ARG A 4 -35.70 -9.45 -10.08
C ARG A 4 -35.68 -7.96 -9.80
N THR A 5 -35.42 -7.59 -8.55
CA THR A 5 -35.08 -6.23 -8.17
C THR A 5 -33.81 -5.84 -8.93
N GLU A 6 -33.93 -4.85 -9.83
CA GLU A 6 -32.77 -4.24 -10.47
C GLU A 6 -31.79 -3.74 -9.39
N PRO A 7 -30.47 -3.91 -9.58
CA PRO A 7 -29.50 -3.30 -8.68
C PRO A 7 -29.70 -1.78 -8.66
N PRO A 8 -29.53 -1.12 -7.51
CA PRO A 8 -29.76 0.31 -7.38
C PRO A 8 -28.91 1.07 -8.41
N ARG A 9 -29.57 1.97 -9.16
CA ARG A 9 -28.90 2.86 -10.11
C ARG A 9 -27.79 3.63 -9.39
N ALA A 10 -26.58 3.54 -9.94
CA ALA A 10 -25.44 4.33 -9.48
C ALA A 10 -25.85 5.81 -9.41
N GLY A 11 -25.61 6.45 -8.26
CA GLY A 11 -25.81 7.89 -8.09
C GLY A 11 -24.96 8.69 -9.08
N PRO A 12 -25.14 10.02 -9.16
CA PRO A 12 -24.31 10.86 -10.01
C PRO A 12 -22.82 10.60 -9.71
N PRO A 13 -21.95 10.56 -10.75
CA PRO A 13 -20.54 10.26 -10.55
C PRO A 13 -19.93 11.24 -9.56
N ARG A 14 -19.48 10.73 -8.41
CA ARG A 14 -18.80 11.53 -7.40
C ARG A 14 -17.49 12.04 -8.01
N THR A 15 -17.26 13.34 -7.91
CA THR A 15 -16.06 13.99 -8.44
C THR A 15 -15.10 14.29 -7.29
N PRO A 16 -13.80 13.94 -7.41
CA PRO A 16 -12.83 14.24 -6.36
C PRO A 16 -12.61 15.74 -6.23
N ARG A 17 -12.60 16.21 -4.98
CA ARG A 17 -12.47 17.63 -4.63
C ARG A 17 -11.01 18.02 -4.43
N SER A 18 -10.18 17.15 -3.84
CA SER A 18 -8.74 17.41 -3.70
C SER A 18 -8.03 17.35 -5.07
N PRO A 19 -7.09 18.29 -5.34
CA PRO A 19 -6.28 18.27 -6.55
C PRO A 19 -5.49 16.96 -6.74
N GLU A 20 -4.98 16.42 -5.64
CA GLU A 20 -4.16 15.21 -5.63
C GLU A 20 -4.97 14.01 -6.08
N ILE A 21 -6.15 13.78 -5.48
CA ILE A 21 -7.00 12.64 -5.87
C ILE A 21 -7.52 12.82 -7.29
N ARG A 22 -7.87 14.04 -7.71
CA ARG A 22 -8.29 14.31 -9.09
C ARG A 22 -7.20 13.93 -10.10
N ARG A 23 -5.94 14.26 -9.79
CA ARG A 23 -4.79 13.90 -10.62
C ARG A 23 -4.60 12.38 -10.69
N ILE A 24 -4.65 11.68 -9.56
CA ILE A 24 -4.50 10.22 -9.50
C ILE A 24 -5.62 9.54 -10.28
N LEU A 25 -6.87 9.94 -10.03
CA LEU A 25 -8.05 9.39 -10.69
C LEU A 25 -8.01 9.59 -12.21
N GLY A 26 -7.57 10.77 -12.66
CA GLY A 26 -7.35 11.04 -14.09
C GLY A 26 -6.34 10.10 -14.73
N LYS A 27 -5.22 9.81 -14.04
CA LYS A 27 -4.23 8.83 -14.50
C LYS A 27 -4.79 7.40 -14.54
N VAL A 28 -5.50 6.98 -13.50
CA VAL A 28 -6.15 5.67 -13.43
C VAL A 28 -7.11 5.51 -14.61
N ARG A 29 -8.04 6.44 -14.79
CA ARG A 29 -9.01 6.43 -15.91
C ARG A 29 -8.32 6.42 -17.28
N GLY A 30 -7.23 7.18 -17.44
CA GLY A 30 -6.45 7.18 -18.68
C GLY A 30 -5.82 5.82 -18.99
N VAL A 31 -5.23 5.17 -17.98
CA VAL A 31 -4.64 3.83 -18.13
C VAL A 31 -5.71 2.80 -18.48
N PHE A 32 -6.78 2.72 -17.69
CA PHE A 32 -7.84 1.74 -17.94
C PHE A 32 -8.61 2.00 -19.24
N GLY A 33 -8.84 3.27 -19.60
CA GLY A 33 -9.45 3.64 -20.88
C GLY A 33 -8.59 3.29 -22.10
N SER A 34 -7.28 3.11 -21.92
CA SER A 34 -6.40 2.65 -23.00
C SER A 34 -6.49 1.15 -23.26
N LEU A 35 -7.08 0.35 -22.35
CA LEU A 35 -7.13 -1.12 -22.46
C LEU A 35 -7.93 -1.60 -23.68
N ASP A 36 -8.85 -0.79 -24.19
CA ASP A 36 -9.59 -1.06 -25.43
C ASP A 36 -8.72 -1.04 -26.68
N THR A 37 -7.54 -0.45 -26.61
CA THR A 37 -6.59 -0.40 -27.74
C THR A 37 -5.71 -1.65 -27.85
N TYR A 38 -5.67 -2.50 -26.82
CA TYR A 38 -4.83 -3.70 -26.81
C TYR A 38 -5.58 -4.92 -27.34
N SER A 39 -5.12 -5.43 -28.48
CA SER A 39 -5.71 -6.61 -29.15
C SER A 39 -5.43 -7.93 -28.42
N CYS A 40 -4.47 -7.95 -27.50
CA CYS A 40 -4.12 -9.13 -26.70
C CYS A 40 -5.07 -9.41 -25.54
N LEU A 41 -6.00 -8.50 -25.22
CA LEU A 41 -6.91 -8.63 -24.10
C LEU A 41 -8.25 -9.21 -24.53
N ASP A 42 -8.63 -10.34 -23.93
CA ASP A 42 -9.92 -10.97 -24.17
C ASP A 42 -11.06 -10.33 -23.36
N GLN A 43 -12.29 -10.82 -23.52
CA GLN A 43 -13.44 -10.28 -22.78
C GLN A 43 -13.36 -10.52 -21.26
N ARG A 44 -12.72 -11.61 -20.83
CA ARG A 44 -12.54 -11.93 -19.42
C ARG A 44 -11.54 -10.96 -18.79
N ASP A 45 -10.41 -10.74 -19.43
CA ASP A 45 -9.40 -9.78 -18.99
C ASP A 45 -10.02 -8.38 -18.83
N ARG A 46 -10.80 -7.94 -19.82
CA ARG A 46 -11.50 -6.64 -19.77
C ARG A 46 -12.45 -6.52 -18.58
N ARG A 47 -13.20 -7.57 -18.26
CA ARG A 47 -14.08 -7.58 -17.08
C ARG A 47 -13.29 -7.49 -15.79
N GLU A 48 -12.16 -8.19 -15.70
CA GLU A 48 -11.28 -8.13 -14.54
C GLU A 48 -10.67 -6.73 -14.38
N PHE A 49 -10.18 -6.12 -15.46
CA PHE A 49 -9.69 -4.76 -15.43
C PHE A 49 -10.77 -3.75 -15.04
N SER A 50 -12.00 -3.88 -15.57
CA SER A 50 -13.12 -3.03 -15.18
C SER A 50 -13.42 -3.13 -13.69
N TYR A 51 -13.38 -4.33 -13.12
CA TYR A 51 -13.56 -4.54 -11.68
C TYR A 51 -12.50 -3.80 -10.85
N TYR A 52 -11.23 -3.87 -11.25
CA TYR A 52 -10.17 -3.14 -10.54
C TYR A 52 -10.26 -1.63 -10.74
N GLN A 53 -10.69 -1.17 -11.92
CA GLN A 53 -10.96 0.24 -12.14
C GLN A 53 -11.99 0.75 -11.14
N ASP A 54 -13.16 0.11 -11.06
CA ASP A 54 -14.23 0.50 -10.14
C ASP A 54 -13.74 0.54 -8.69
N LEU A 55 -13.00 -0.50 -8.27
CA LEU A 55 -12.40 -0.58 -6.94
C LEU A 55 -11.45 0.58 -6.65
N TYR A 56 -10.58 0.94 -7.61
CA TYR A 56 -9.65 2.05 -7.44
C TYR A 56 -10.37 3.38 -7.39
N GLU A 57 -11.37 3.59 -8.24
CA GLU A 57 -12.16 4.82 -8.25
C GLU A 57 -12.91 5.01 -6.93
N GLU A 58 -13.59 3.97 -6.45
CA GLU A 58 -14.29 3.99 -5.16
C GLU A 58 -13.35 4.28 -3.99
N ALA A 59 -12.21 3.59 -3.93
CA ALA A 59 -11.23 3.79 -2.87
C ALA A 59 -10.64 5.21 -2.91
N LEU A 60 -10.31 5.74 -4.08
CA LEU A 60 -9.79 7.10 -4.23
C LEU A 60 -10.81 8.15 -3.80
N LEU A 61 -12.09 7.97 -4.11
CA LEU A 61 -13.16 8.86 -3.65
C LEU A 61 -13.34 8.82 -2.12
N ALA A 62 -13.24 7.63 -1.50
CA ALA A 62 -13.26 7.51 -0.05
C ALA A 62 -12.04 8.19 0.60
N ILE A 63 -10.85 8.06 0.00
CA ILE A 63 -9.64 8.76 0.44
C ILE A 63 -9.82 10.28 0.31
N ASP A 64 -10.44 10.77 -0.77
CA ASP A 64 -10.77 12.20 -0.94
C ASP A 64 -11.65 12.73 0.20
N GLU A 65 -12.71 11.99 0.56
CA GLU A 65 -13.59 12.32 1.68
C GLU A 65 -12.82 12.38 3.00
N LYS A 66 -11.93 11.41 3.25
CA LYS A 66 -11.08 11.38 4.45
C LYS A 66 -10.08 12.53 4.52
N SER A 67 -9.46 12.88 3.40
CA SER A 67 -8.53 14.01 3.28
C SER A 67 -9.23 15.33 3.61
N LEU A 68 -10.46 15.53 3.10
CA LEU A 68 -11.24 16.73 3.38
C LEU A 68 -11.71 16.79 4.84
N ALA A 69 -12.02 15.64 5.44
CA ALA A 69 -12.34 15.53 6.86
C ALA A 69 -11.10 15.66 7.77
N ARG A 70 -9.89 15.79 7.21
CA ARG A 70 -8.60 15.79 7.94
C ARG A 70 -8.38 14.55 8.81
N THR A 71 -8.97 13.43 8.38
CA THR A 71 -8.78 12.12 9.02
C THR A 71 -7.64 11.34 8.36
N LEU A 72 -7.19 11.79 7.18
CA LEU A 72 -6.03 11.30 6.46
C LEU A 72 -5.30 12.51 5.88
N GLU A 73 -4.17 12.89 6.44
CA GLU A 73 -3.37 14.02 5.95
C GLU A 73 -2.11 13.49 5.27
N PRO A 74 -2.02 13.55 3.92
CA PRO A 74 -0.87 13.04 3.22
C PRO A 74 0.42 13.72 3.68
N VAL A 75 1.49 12.94 3.78
CA VAL A 75 2.82 13.46 4.10
C VAL A 75 3.51 13.80 2.79
N ASP A 76 4.06 15.00 2.70
CA ASP A 76 4.90 15.37 1.57
C ASP A 76 6.26 14.67 1.70
N LEU A 77 6.51 13.72 0.79
CA LEU A 77 7.75 12.96 0.70
C LEU A 77 8.46 13.22 -0.62
N GLN A 78 8.23 14.37 -1.27
CA GLN A 78 8.84 14.69 -2.57
C GLN A 78 10.37 14.66 -2.52
N ASP A 79 10.95 15.13 -1.42
CA ASP A 79 12.40 15.17 -1.20
C ASP A 79 12.91 13.99 -0.36
N TYR A 80 12.08 12.98 -0.08
CA TYR A 80 12.52 11.77 0.61
C TYR A 80 13.38 10.90 -0.34
N PRO A 81 14.51 10.31 0.11
CA PRO A 81 14.99 10.23 1.50
C PRO A 81 15.92 11.36 1.95
N GLN A 82 16.18 12.36 1.11
CA GLN A 82 17.11 13.45 1.40
C GLN A 82 16.58 14.41 2.47
N VAL A 83 15.27 14.63 2.52
CA VAL A 83 14.57 15.46 3.51
C VAL A 83 13.47 14.66 4.19
N LEU A 84 13.49 14.64 5.52
CA LEU A 84 12.51 13.96 6.35
C LEU A 84 11.44 14.96 6.82
N ALA A 85 10.34 15.06 6.06
CA ALA A 85 9.25 15.99 6.36
C ALA A 85 8.10 15.35 7.16
N PHE A 86 8.42 14.65 8.27
CA PHE A 86 7.39 14.15 9.20
C PHE A 86 7.10 15.17 10.31
N PRO A 87 5.87 15.69 10.44
CA PRO A 87 5.52 16.65 11.48
C PRO A 87 5.83 16.11 12.88
N ARG A 88 6.54 16.91 13.68
CA ARG A 88 6.97 16.53 15.05
C ARG A 88 7.76 15.23 15.13
N TYR A 89 8.31 14.78 14.00
CA TYR A 89 9.04 13.52 13.89
C TYR A 89 8.22 12.31 14.39
N ASP A 90 6.91 12.37 14.12
CA ASP A 90 5.92 11.30 14.32
C ASP A 90 5.63 10.62 12.99
N ILE A 91 6.09 9.38 12.85
CA ILE A 91 6.04 8.61 11.62
C ILE A 91 4.93 7.58 11.77
N ARG A 92 3.82 7.85 11.13
CA ARG A 92 2.72 6.89 10.95
C ARG A 92 2.81 6.37 9.53
N ALA A 93 3.13 5.09 9.38
CA ALA A 93 3.29 4.48 8.07
C ALA A 93 2.61 3.12 8.03
N ALA A 94 1.88 2.85 6.95
CA ALA A 94 1.49 1.50 6.64
C ALA A 94 2.58 0.85 5.81
N LEU A 95 2.96 -0.38 6.16
CA LEU A 95 3.93 -1.15 5.41
C LEU A 95 3.22 -2.32 4.75
N PHE A 96 3.32 -2.41 3.42
CA PHE A 96 2.92 -3.59 2.69
C PHE A 96 4.16 -4.37 2.24
N ILE A 97 4.43 -5.44 2.97
CA ILE A 97 5.64 -6.26 2.89
C ILE A 97 5.26 -7.75 2.84
N GLY A 98 6.25 -8.64 2.68
CA GLY A 98 6.01 -10.10 2.66
C GLY A 98 5.53 -10.64 1.31
N SER A 99 5.43 -9.81 0.27
CA SER A 99 5.15 -10.29 -1.10
C SER A 99 6.44 -10.68 -1.83
N PHE A 100 6.52 -11.95 -2.22
CA PHE A 100 7.58 -12.51 -3.07
C PHE A 100 7.20 -12.47 -4.56
N ASP A 101 5.96 -12.08 -4.86
CA ASP A 101 5.40 -12.07 -6.20
C ASP A 101 5.58 -10.68 -6.84
N PRO A 102 5.58 -10.58 -8.18
CA PRO A 102 5.53 -9.28 -8.84
C PRO A 102 4.36 -8.42 -8.35
N PHE A 103 4.56 -7.10 -8.29
CA PHE A 103 3.51 -6.18 -7.88
C PHE A 103 2.40 -6.15 -8.94
N GLN A 104 1.16 -6.32 -8.48
CA GLN A 104 -0.03 -6.60 -9.29
C GLN A 104 -1.19 -5.72 -8.83
N MET A 105 -2.28 -5.71 -9.60
CA MET A 105 -3.46 -4.90 -9.30
C MET A 105 -4.10 -5.23 -7.94
N THR A 106 -4.06 -6.50 -7.52
CA THR A 106 -4.49 -6.95 -6.19
C THR A 106 -3.71 -6.25 -5.07
N HIS A 107 -2.41 -6.10 -5.25
CA HIS A 107 -1.54 -5.46 -4.27
C HIS A 107 -1.84 -3.96 -4.15
N LEU A 108 -2.04 -3.27 -5.28
CA LEU A 108 -2.45 -1.87 -5.29
C LEU A 108 -3.87 -1.69 -4.71
N ALA A 109 -4.80 -2.61 -5.01
CA ALA A 109 -6.14 -2.63 -4.44
C ALA A 109 -6.08 -2.70 -2.91
N ALA A 110 -5.22 -3.56 -2.36
CA ALA A 110 -5.03 -3.72 -0.93
C ALA A 110 -4.56 -2.41 -0.25
N ALA A 111 -3.56 -1.74 -0.84
CA ALA A 111 -3.05 -0.47 -0.33
C ALA A 111 -4.14 0.63 -0.35
N LEU A 112 -4.89 0.74 -1.44
CA LEU A 112 -5.99 1.71 -1.57
C LEU A 112 -7.14 1.41 -0.61
N ARG A 113 -7.52 0.13 -0.46
CA ARG A 113 -8.55 -0.31 0.50
C ARG A 113 -8.18 0.05 1.93
N TYR A 114 -6.92 -0.15 2.32
CA TYR A 114 -6.44 0.29 3.63
C TYR A 114 -6.62 1.81 3.80
N LEU A 115 -6.10 2.62 2.87
CA LEU A 115 -6.19 4.09 2.98
C LEU A 115 -7.65 4.59 3.03
N ALA A 116 -8.54 3.96 2.26
CA ALA A 116 -9.97 4.22 2.25
C ALA A 116 -10.70 3.76 3.52
N SER A 117 -10.16 2.79 4.25
CA SER A 117 -10.79 2.22 5.45
C SER A 117 -10.96 3.26 6.56
N PRO A 118 -12.06 3.25 7.33
CA PRO A 118 -12.19 4.09 8.52
C PRO A 118 -11.12 3.79 9.59
N GLU A 119 -10.52 2.60 9.56
CA GLU A 119 -9.48 2.16 10.52
C GLU A 119 -8.08 2.64 10.13
N ALA A 120 -7.89 3.22 8.93
CA ALA A 120 -6.57 3.66 8.49
C ALA A 120 -6.04 4.80 9.38
N SER A 121 -4.97 4.50 10.10
CA SER A 121 -4.30 5.41 11.04
C SER A 121 -3.05 6.06 10.44
N ALA A 122 -2.46 5.42 9.42
CA ALA A 122 -1.32 5.92 8.67
C ALA A 122 -1.77 6.63 7.38
N PRO A 123 -1.25 7.82 7.08
CA PRO A 123 -1.65 8.61 5.92
C PRO A 123 -1.06 8.15 4.59
N LEU A 124 -0.15 7.18 4.61
CA LEU A 124 0.53 6.65 3.43
C LEU A 124 0.89 5.18 3.58
N VAL A 125 1.12 4.52 2.45
CA VAL A 125 1.57 3.13 2.37
C VAL A 125 2.93 3.05 1.70
N PHE A 126 3.90 2.43 2.37
CA PHE A 126 5.14 1.98 1.73
C PHE A 126 4.97 0.57 1.18
N ILE A 127 5.30 0.38 -0.10
CA ILE A 127 5.39 -0.93 -0.74
C ILE A 127 6.85 -1.35 -0.75
N ILE A 128 7.18 -2.44 -0.05
CA ILE A 128 8.56 -2.95 0.05
C ILE A 128 8.55 -4.42 -0.39
N PRO A 129 9.21 -4.75 -1.52
CA PRO A 129 9.36 -6.15 -1.92
C PRO A 129 10.28 -6.88 -0.95
N GLU A 130 9.98 -8.14 -0.63
CA GLU A 130 10.88 -8.96 0.21
C GLU A 130 12.00 -9.57 -0.63
N GLY A 131 13.26 -9.54 -0.15
CA GLY A 131 14.42 -10.03 -0.89
C GLY A 131 14.99 -11.35 -0.40
N HIS A 132 14.62 -11.78 0.81
CA HIS A 132 15.13 -13.00 1.44
C HIS A 132 14.89 -14.26 0.59
N ASP A 133 15.79 -15.23 0.75
CA ASP A 133 15.64 -16.56 0.19
C ASP A 133 14.55 -17.35 0.89
N ASN A 134 13.43 -17.59 0.19
CA ASN A 134 12.37 -18.45 0.67
C ASN A 134 12.45 -19.82 -0.04
N PRO A 135 12.83 -20.91 0.67
CA PRO A 135 12.88 -22.26 0.10
C PRO A 135 11.53 -22.75 -0.46
N ASP A 136 10.41 -22.27 0.09
CA ASP A 136 9.06 -22.63 -0.34
C ASP A 136 8.63 -21.92 -1.63
N LYS A 137 9.36 -20.86 -2.02
CA LYS A 137 9.18 -20.12 -3.28
C LYS A 137 10.48 -20.08 -4.08
N PRO A 138 10.96 -21.22 -4.60
CA PRO A 138 12.28 -21.33 -5.25
C PRO A 138 12.36 -20.65 -6.62
N ARG A 139 11.22 -20.32 -7.25
CA ARG A 139 11.13 -19.68 -8.57
C ARG A 139 10.64 -18.23 -8.51
N ARG A 140 11.02 -17.49 -7.47
CA ARG A 140 10.62 -16.10 -7.33
C ARG A 140 11.32 -15.20 -8.35
N SER A 141 10.63 -14.14 -8.77
CA SER A 141 11.25 -13.14 -9.63
C SER A 141 12.34 -12.37 -8.88
N GLU A 142 13.38 -11.97 -9.60
CA GLU A 142 14.49 -11.18 -9.09
C GLU A 142 14.01 -9.95 -8.30
N TYR A 143 14.68 -9.64 -7.19
CA TYR A 143 14.32 -8.50 -6.35
C TYR A 143 14.33 -7.19 -7.14
N SER A 144 15.35 -6.97 -7.97
CA SER A 144 15.47 -5.77 -8.81
C SER A 144 14.30 -5.62 -9.78
N TYR A 145 13.85 -6.72 -10.38
CA TYR A 145 12.71 -6.73 -11.29
C TYR A 145 11.42 -6.35 -10.56
N ARG A 146 11.16 -6.95 -9.39
CA ARG A 146 9.97 -6.62 -8.57
C ARG A 146 9.99 -5.18 -8.09
N SER A 147 11.14 -4.70 -7.59
CA SER A 147 11.32 -3.31 -7.19
C SER A 147 11.04 -2.35 -8.36
N GLN A 148 11.58 -2.63 -9.55
CA GLN A 148 11.34 -1.82 -10.74
C GLN A 148 9.87 -1.81 -11.17
N MET A 149 9.17 -2.94 -11.08
CA MET A 149 7.74 -3.02 -11.39
C MET A 149 6.89 -2.18 -10.44
N ILE A 150 7.21 -2.17 -9.14
CA ILE A 150 6.51 -1.30 -8.17
C ILE A 150 6.73 0.16 -8.56
N ARG A 151 7.96 0.55 -8.86
CA ARG A 151 8.29 1.93 -9.23
C ARG A 151 7.53 2.41 -10.46
N TRP A 152 7.48 1.62 -11.53
CA TRP A 152 6.73 1.97 -12.75
C TRP A 152 5.22 2.13 -12.52
N GLN A 153 4.64 1.37 -11.59
CA GLN A 153 3.22 1.44 -11.29
C GLN A 153 2.86 2.58 -10.32
N ILE A 154 3.78 2.95 -9.41
CA ILE A 154 3.51 3.87 -8.31
C ILE A 154 4.06 5.27 -8.55
N GLU A 155 5.32 5.40 -8.99
CA GLU A 155 6.02 6.69 -9.06
C GLU A 155 5.33 7.64 -10.04
N GLY A 156 5.07 8.87 -9.59
CA GLY A 156 4.33 9.86 -10.35
C GLY A 156 2.84 9.53 -10.54
N VAL A 157 2.36 8.32 -10.24
CA VAL A 157 0.95 7.95 -10.34
C VAL A 157 0.28 8.14 -8.98
N PHE A 158 0.63 7.35 -7.97
CA PHE A 158 -0.11 7.25 -6.71
C PHE A 158 0.48 8.09 -5.55
N GLN A 159 1.58 8.81 -5.77
CA GLN A 159 2.12 9.73 -4.76
C GLN A 159 1.16 10.91 -4.52
N PRO A 160 1.04 11.42 -3.27
CA PRO A 160 1.80 11.05 -2.07
C PRO A 160 1.22 9.87 -1.25
N LEU A 161 0.19 9.18 -1.76
CA LEU A 161 -0.51 8.15 -0.98
C LEU A 161 0.28 6.85 -0.82
N ILE A 162 0.98 6.45 -1.88
CA ILE A 162 1.70 5.19 -1.95
C ILE A 162 3.12 5.46 -2.45
N HIS A 163 4.11 4.85 -1.77
CA HIS A 163 5.53 5.04 -2.06
C HIS A 163 6.25 3.69 -2.17
N PRO A 164 7.04 3.46 -3.25
CA PRO A 164 8.00 2.36 -3.24
C PRO A 164 9.10 2.66 -2.23
N LEU A 165 9.57 1.64 -1.52
CA LEU A 165 10.70 1.78 -0.60
C LEU A 165 11.69 0.62 -0.78
N ASP A 166 12.90 0.93 -1.26
CA ASP A 166 13.91 -0.04 -1.65
C ASP A 166 14.81 -0.45 -0.47
N ILE A 167 14.25 -1.27 0.43
CA ILE A 167 14.92 -1.64 1.69
C ILE A 167 14.90 -3.13 1.97
N GLY A 168 14.25 -3.90 1.09
CA GLY A 168 14.02 -5.34 1.25
C GLY A 168 15.07 -6.24 0.63
N ARG A 169 16.09 -5.70 -0.04
CA ARG A 169 17.15 -6.52 -0.64
C ARG A 169 17.83 -7.36 0.43
N ASP A 170 17.90 -8.67 0.21
CA ASP A 170 18.47 -9.67 1.13
C ASP A 170 17.86 -9.60 2.54
N ALA A 171 16.62 -9.12 2.67
CA ALA A 171 15.92 -8.96 3.94
C ALA A 171 14.59 -9.69 3.92
N ASP A 172 14.28 -10.30 5.05
CA ASP A 172 12.96 -10.83 5.37
C ASP A 172 12.09 -9.72 5.99
N THR A 173 10.85 -10.06 6.34
CA THR A 173 9.92 -9.15 7.03
C THR A 173 10.53 -8.54 8.31
N ILE A 174 11.26 -9.33 9.11
CA ILE A 174 11.88 -8.87 10.36
C ILE A 174 12.93 -7.80 10.07
N GLU A 175 13.85 -8.10 9.15
CA GLU A 175 14.95 -7.23 8.77
C GLU A 175 14.45 -5.97 8.04
N ILE A 176 13.37 -6.06 7.24
CA ILE A 176 12.74 -4.90 6.60
C ILE A 176 12.23 -3.90 7.64
N VAL A 177 11.49 -4.36 8.64
CA VAL A 177 10.95 -3.50 9.70
C VAL A 177 12.10 -2.94 10.55
N ARG A 178 13.12 -3.74 10.86
CA ARG A 178 14.33 -3.28 11.56
C ARG A 178 15.03 -2.15 10.80
N ARG A 179 15.25 -2.32 9.49
CA ARG A 179 15.81 -1.29 8.60
C ARG A 179 14.90 -0.07 8.45
N PHE A 180 13.60 -0.23 8.60
CA PHE A 180 12.67 0.90 8.62
C PHE A 180 12.86 1.73 9.89
N ILE A 181 12.93 1.09 11.06
CA ILE A 181 13.17 1.76 12.35
C ILE A 181 14.51 2.51 12.33
N SER A 182 15.58 1.87 11.84
CA SER A 182 16.92 2.46 11.81
C SER A 182 17.06 3.70 10.93
N ARG A 183 16.09 3.97 10.05
CA ARG A 183 16.08 5.18 9.20
C ARG A 183 15.65 6.44 9.94
N PHE A 184 15.04 6.30 11.11
CA PHE A 184 14.49 7.44 11.84
C PHE A 184 14.89 7.42 13.32
N PRO A 185 16.20 7.53 13.64
CA PRO A 185 16.66 7.56 15.03
C PRO A 185 16.00 8.70 15.80
N GLY A 186 15.50 8.43 17.01
CA GLY A 186 14.80 9.40 17.87
C GLY A 186 13.34 9.66 17.52
N ALA A 187 12.77 9.02 16.50
CA ALA A 187 11.39 9.24 16.08
C ALA A 187 10.37 8.54 16.99
N ARG A 188 9.11 8.97 16.88
CA ARG A 188 7.97 8.12 17.26
C ARG A 188 7.51 7.40 16.00
N ILE A 189 7.57 6.08 15.99
CA ILE A 189 7.23 5.25 14.83
C ILE A 189 6.02 4.40 15.18
N HIS A 190 4.97 4.55 14.38
CA HIS A 190 3.80 3.70 14.39
C HIS A 190 3.65 3.02 13.02
N ILE A 191 3.93 1.73 12.99
CA ILE A 191 3.77 0.88 11.80
C ILE A 191 2.41 0.22 11.84
N THR A 192 1.70 0.26 10.71
CA THR A 192 0.57 -0.65 10.43
C THR A 192 0.99 -1.63 9.34
N HIS A 193 1.19 -2.90 9.66
CA HIS A 193 1.52 -3.91 8.66
C HIS A 193 0.24 -4.38 7.95
N LEU A 194 0.20 -4.21 6.63
CA LEU A 194 -0.88 -4.72 5.78
C LEU A 194 -0.65 -6.19 5.45
N VAL A 195 -1.53 -7.06 5.97
CA VAL A 195 -1.36 -8.51 5.93
C VAL A 195 -2.59 -9.15 5.27
N GLY A 196 -2.37 -10.11 4.35
CA GLY A 196 -3.45 -10.91 3.78
C GLY A 196 -4.10 -11.83 4.81
N SER A 197 -5.41 -12.08 4.69
CA SER A 197 -6.11 -12.97 5.64
C SER A 197 -5.56 -14.41 5.69
N ASP A 198 -4.96 -14.88 4.59
CA ASP A 198 -4.32 -16.18 4.44
C ASP A 198 -2.99 -16.29 5.21
N VAL A 199 -2.23 -15.20 5.29
CA VAL A 199 -0.93 -15.14 5.99
C VAL A 199 -1.06 -14.71 7.46
N LEU A 200 -2.21 -14.15 7.87
CA LEU A 200 -2.46 -13.68 9.23
C LEU A 200 -2.16 -14.73 10.33
N PRO A 201 -2.58 -16.01 10.23
CA PRO A 201 -2.29 -16.99 11.27
C PRO A 201 -0.79 -17.21 11.47
N LEU A 202 -0.02 -17.19 10.38
CA LEU A 202 1.44 -17.31 10.43
C LEU A 202 2.07 -16.06 11.02
N ALA A 203 1.62 -14.87 10.59
CA ALA A 203 2.11 -13.59 11.13
C ALA A 203 1.89 -13.50 12.65
N LEU A 204 0.70 -13.85 13.15
CA LEU A 204 0.40 -13.82 14.58
C LEU A 204 1.24 -14.82 15.39
N LYS A 205 1.60 -15.96 14.79
CA LYS A 205 2.45 -16.97 15.43
C LYS A 205 3.87 -16.45 15.67
N TRP A 206 4.44 -15.71 14.71
CA TRP A 206 5.81 -15.20 14.79
C TRP A 206 5.93 -13.84 15.45
N LEU A 207 4.83 -13.07 15.49
CA LEU A 207 4.79 -11.70 16.00
C LEU A 207 5.51 -11.50 17.34
N PRO A 208 5.37 -12.36 18.37
CA PRO A 208 6.10 -12.14 19.63
C PRO A 208 7.63 -12.09 19.45
N LYS A 209 8.17 -12.97 18.60
CA LYS A 209 9.61 -13.03 18.32
C LYS A 209 10.05 -11.87 17.44
N ASP A 210 9.21 -11.49 16.47
CA ASP A 210 9.50 -10.35 15.60
C ASP A 210 9.55 -9.05 16.42
N MET A 211 8.61 -8.89 17.37
CA MET A 211 8.56 -7.75 18.30
C MET A 211 9.80 -7.66 19.18
N GLU A 212 10.35 -8.77 19.68
CA GLU A 212 11.60 -8.76 20.46
C GLU A 212 12.76 -8.11 19.67
N VAL A 213 12.89 -8.42 18.38
CA VAL A 213 13.93 -7.84 17.51
C VAL A 213 13.66 -6.36 17.25
N TRP A 214 12.42 -6.00 16.96
CA TRP A 214 12.05 -4.62 16.63
C TRP A 214 12.12 -3.69 17.85
N GLU A 215 11.73 -4.15 19.02
CA GLU A 215 11.85 -3.39 20.28
C GLU A 215 13.32 -3.18 20.67
N ALA A 216 14.18 -4.19 20.45
CA ALA A 216 15.61 -4.05 20.68
C ALA A 216 16.24 -3.00 19.76
N GLU A 217 15.91 -3.02 18.46
CA GLU A 217 16.34 -1.99 17.50
C GLU A 217 15.78 -0.61 17.85
N ALA A 218 14.48 -0.52 18.17
CA ALA A 218 13.85 0.73 18.56
C ALA A 218 14.53 1.35 19.78
N LYS A 219 14.82 0.53 20.81
CA LYS A 219 15.57 0.97 21.99
C LYS A 219 16.97 1.47 21.63
N TYR A 220 17.69 0.74 20.77
CA TYR A 220 19.02 1.13 20.31
C TYR A 220 19.00 2.48 19.56
N GLN A 221 17.98 2.70 18.72
CA GLN A 221 17.81 3.92 17.92
C GLN A 221 17.14 5.07 18.68
N GLY A 222 16.76 4.87 19.95
CA GLY A 222 16.01 5.86 20.73
C GLY A 222 14.59 6.13 20.20
N VAL A 223 13.99 5.17 19.50
CA VAL A 223 12.66 5.26 18.89
C VAL A 223 11.57 4.82 19.87
N SER A 224 10.49 5.58 19.93
CA SER A 224 9.23 5.12 20.53
C SER A 224 8.46 4.32 19.49
N PHE A 225 8.32 3.02 19.69
CA PHE A 225 7.83 2.10 18.66
C PHE A 225 6.44 1.54 19.00
N ARG A 226 5.56 1.52 18.00
CA ARG A 226 4.28 0.81 18.02
C ARG A 226 4.07 0.09 16.71
N TYR A 227 3.51 -1.12 16.80
CA TYR A 227 3.21 -1.96 15.66
C TYR A 227 1.77 -2.49 15.76
N ASP A 228 0.99 -2.26 14.72
CA ASP A 228 -0.36 -2.79 14.54
C ASP A 228 -0.44 -3.61 13.23
N ILE A 229 -1.44 -4.50 13.13
CA ILE A 229 -1.72 -5.28 11.91
C ILE A 229 -3.06 -4.84 11.36
N PHE A 230 -3.13 -4.61 10.05
CA PHE A 230 -4.37 -4.44 9.30
C PHE A 230 -4.57 -5.63 8.37
N THR A 231 -5.68 -6.34 8.53
CA THR A 231 -5.97 -7.51 7.70
C THR A 231 -6.76 -7.12 6.46
N ILE A 232 -6.24 -7.45 5.29
CA ILE A 232 -6.92 -7.28 4.01
C ILE A 232 -7.86 -8.47 3.80
N ARG A 233 -9.14 -8.17 3.56
CA ARG A 233 -10.20 -9.13 3.22
C ARG A 233 -10.50 -9.10 1.72
#